data_AF-A0A6V8P499-F1
#
_entry.id   AF-A0A6V8P499-F1
#
_cell.length_a   1.000
_cell.length_b   1.000
_cell.length_c   1.000
_cell.angle_alpha   90.00
_cell.angle_beta   90.00
_cell.angle_gamma   90.00
#
_symmetry.space_group_name_H-M   'P 1'
#
loop_
_entity.id
_entity.type
_entity.pdbx_description
1 polymer ?
#
loop_
_entity_poly.entity_id
_entity_poly.type
_entity_poly.pdbx_seq_one_letter_code
_entity_poly.pdbx_strand_id
1 'polypeptide(L)'
;MKQYIGIDFHRQTSYITRMDKEGNILEQLKVKNRPEELGVFLFKHVEDSKIAIEATGNWYYFYELIEEMKPDVLLAHPLKTRAIASARIKTDKIDSATIAHLLRT
;
A
#
# COMPACT_ATOMS: atom_id res chain seq x y z
N MET A 1 -17.82 -0.92 1.26
CA MET A 1 -17.50 -1.10 2.72
C MET A 1 -16.04 -0.70 2.89
N LYS A 2 -15.72 0.31 3.71
CA LYS A 2 -14.40 0.99 3.65
C LYS A 2 -13.24 0.04 4.02
N GLN A 3 -12.41 -0.28 3.03
CA GLN A 3 -11.19 -1.09 3.19
C GLN A 3 -9.95 -0.19 3.29
N TYR A 4 -8.86 -0.73 3.82
CA TYR A 4 -7.59 -0.02 3.97
C TYR A 4 -6.48 -0.85 3.34
N ILE A 5 -5.77 -0.25 2.40
CA ILE A 5 -4.72 -0.89 1.64
C ILE A 5 -3.40 -0.20 1.98
N GLY A 6 -2.44 -0.97 2.45
CA GLY A 6 -1.08 -0.53 2.66
C GLY A 6 -0.16 -1.18 1.63
N ILE A 7 0.67 -0.36 0.99
CA ILE A 7 1.60 -0.79 -0.06
C ILE A 7 3.01 -0.40 0.36
N ASP A 8 3.87 -1.40 0.50
CA ASP A 8 5.32 -1.20 0.59
C ASP A 8 5.90 -1.27 -0.83
N PHE A 9 6.22 -0.10 -1.38
CA PHE A 9 6.54 0.07 -2.79
C PHE A 9 8.05 0.10 -3.02
N HIS A 10 8.58 -0.91 -3.71
CA HIS A 10 9.99 -0.99 -4.10
C HIS A 10 10.20 -0.76 -5.61
N ARG A 11 11.40 -1.01 -6.11
CA ARG A 11 11.73 -0.77 -7.54
C ARG A 11 11.06 -1.77 -8.50
N GLN A 12 10.99 -3.05 -8.14
CA GLN A 12 10.53 -4.11 -9.07
C GLN A 12 9.23 -4.78 -8.63
N THR A 13 9.00 -4.83 -7.32
CA THR A 13 7.86 -5.52 -6.72
C THR A 13 7.32 -4.69 -5.58
N SER A 14 6.03 -4.82 -5.29
CA SER A 14 5.42 -4.25 -4.10
C SER A 14 4.77 -5.33 -3.28
N TYR A 15 4.73 -5.14 -1.97
CA TYR A 15 3.93 -5.97 -1.09
C TYR A 15 2.69 -5.18 -0.67
N ILE A 16 1.54 -5.80 -0.82
CA ILE A 16 0.25 -5.19 -0.58
C ILE A 16 -0.45 -5.93 0.55
N THR A 17 -1.00 -5.17 1.49
CA THR A 17 -1.89 -5.69 2.54
C THR A 17 -3.23 -4.97 2.47
N ARG A 18 -4.32 -5.72 2.35
CA ARG A 18 -5.70 -5.23 2.46
C ARG A 18 -6.29 -5.64 3.79
N MET A 19 -6.91 -4.71 4.49
CA MET A 19 -7.60 -4.96 5.76
C MET A 19 -8.95 -4.26 5.84
N ASP A 20 -9.80 -4.76 6.73
CA ASP A 20 -11.03 -4.08 7.12
C ASP A 20 -10.77 -3.02 8.21
N LYS A 21 -11.85 -2.33 8.61
CA LYS A 21 -11.83 -1.31 9.67
C LYS A 21 -11.44 -1.85 11.05
N GLU A 22 -11.65 -3.14 11.30
CA GLU A 22 -11.34 -3.79 12.58
C GLU A 22 -9.86 -4.22 12.63
N GLY A 23 -9.17 -4.17 11.49
CA GLY A 23 -7.78 -4.56 11.35
C GLY A 23 -7.59 -6.02 10.96
N ASN A 24 -8.66 -6.74 10.59
CA ASN A 24 -8.54 -8.09 10.06
C ASN A 24 -7.92 -8.03 8.67
N ILE A 25 -6.88 -8.84 8.45
CA ILE A 25 -6.23 -8.96 7.15
C ILE A 25 -7.15 -9.75 6.22
N LEU A 26 -7.59 -9.12 5.14
CA LEU A 26 -8.43 -9.72 4.11
C LEU A 26 -7.59 -10.35 3.01
N GLU A 27 -6.43 -9.76 2.70
CA GLU A 27 -5.54 -10.26 1.64
C GLU A 27 -4.12 -9.70 1.82
N GLN A 28 -3.12 -10.54 1.47
CA GLN A 28 -1.72 -10.16 1.42
C GLN A 28 -1.05 -10.80 0.20
N LEU A 29 -0.37 -9.99 -0.60
CA LEU A 29 0.26 -10.47 -1.83
C LEU A 29 1.47 -9.63 -2.21
N LYS A 30 2.38 -10.27 -2.92
CA LYS A 30 3.52 -9.62 -3.58
C LYS A 30 3.24 -9.57 -5.08
N VAL A 31 3.30 -8.37 -5.66
CA VAL A 31 3.03 -8.14 -7.09
C VAL A 31 4.24 -7.50 -7.75
N LYS A 32 4.40 -7.67 -9.07
CA LYS A 32 5.39 -6.88 -9.82
C LYS A 32 4.85 -5.48 -10.05
N ASN A 33 5.75 -4.51 -10.13
CA ASN A 33 5.42 -3.11 -10.40
C ASN A 33 5.23 -2.88 -11.90
N ARG A 34 4.26 -3.59 -12.46
CA ARG A 34 3.84 -3.52 -13.84
C ARG A 34 2.38 -3.06 -13.92
N PRO A 35 1.99 -2.31 -14.96
CA PRO A 35 0.62 -1.82 -15.10
C PRO A 35 -0.41 -2.95 -15.03
N GLU A 36 -0.11 -4.10 -15.65
CA GLU A 36 -1.04 -5.23 -15.72
C GLU A 36 -1.27 -5.96 -14.38
N GLU A 37 -0.36 -5.85 -13.42
CA GLU A 37 -0.48 -6.53 -12.12
C GLU A 37 -0.95 -5.55 -11.04
N LEU A 38 -0.21 -4.47 -10.84
CA LEU A 38 -0.48 -3.50 -9.78
C LEU A 38 -1.70 -2.63 -10.13
N GLY A 39 -1.86 -2.25 -11.40
CA GLY A 39 -3.00 -1.48 -11.87
C GLY A 39 -4.31 -2.26 -11.73
N VAL A 40 -4.33 -3.53 -12.17
CA VAL A 40 -5.53 -4.39 -12.05
C VAL A 40 -5.93 -4.60 -10.59
N PHE A 41 -4.97 -4.81 -9.69
CA PHE A 41 -5.27 -4.93 -8.26
C PHE A 41 -5.92 -3.65 -7.71
N LEU A 42 -5.33 -2.49 -8.01
CA LEU A 42 -5.83 -1.22 -7.52
C LEU A 42 -7.20 -0.89 -8.09
N PHE A 43 -7.40 -1.07 -9.40
CA PHE A 43 -8.67 -0.87 -10.08
C PHE A 43 -9.80 -1.68 -9.44
N LYS A 44 -9.53 -2.94 -9.07
CA LYS A 44 -10.53 -3.82 -8.45
C LYS A 44 -10.98 -3.34 -7.06
N HIS A 45 -10.15 -2.56 -6.35
CA HIS A 45 -10.37 -2.23 -4.95
C HIS A 45 -10.49 -0.73 -4.65
N VAL A 46 -10.24 0.15 -5.63
CA VAL A 46 -10.14 1.60 -5.43
C VAL A 46 -11.42 2.25 -4.94
N GLU A 47 -12.58 1.92 -5.50
CA GLU A 47 -13.84 2.64 -5.23
C GLU A 47 -14.28 2.53 -3.76
N ASP A 48 -13.80 1.49 -3.06
CA ASP A 48 -14.22 1.15 -1.70
C ASP A 48 -13.05 1.14 -0.69
N SER A 49 -11.86 1.61 -1.09
CA SER A 49 -10.65 1.55 -0.27
C SER A 49 -9.97 2.90 -0.09
N LYS A 50 -9.40 3.12 1.10
CA LYS A 50 -8.29 4.07 1.25
C LYS A 50 -6.99 3.35 0.95
N ILE A 51 -6.08 3.98 0.21
CA ILE A 51 -4.77 3.41 -0.12
C ILE A 51 -3.67 4.28 0.47
N ALA A 52 -2.72 3.67 1.17
CA ALA A 52 -1.53 4.29 1.69
C ALA A 52 -0.26 3.59 1.20
N ILE A 53 0.75 4.39 0.90
CA ILE A 53 1.98 3.90 0.25
C ILE A 53 3.20 4.49 0.92
N GLU A 54 4.12 3.64 1.32
CA GLU A 54 5.48 4.06 1.65
C GLU A 54 6.33 3.92 0.39
N ALA A 55 6.57 5.04 -0.28
CA ALA A 55 7.42 5.08 -1.46
C ALA A 55 8.71 5.82 -1.13
N THR A 56 9.83 5.09 -1.13
CA THR A 56 11.16 5.69 -1.01
C THR A 56 11.75 5.93 -2.39
N GLY A 57 11.96 7.20 -2.77
CA GLY A 57 12.62 7.62 -4.02
C GLY A 57 11.85 7.40 -5.33
N ASN A 58 10.97 6.40 -5.43
CA ASN A 58 10.28 6.00 -6.67
C ASN A 58 8.77 6.29 -6.69
N TRP A 59 8.30 7.21 -5.84
CA TRP A 59 6.86 7.52 -5.71
C TRP A 59 6.25 8.07 -7.01
N TYR A 60 7.05 8.74 -7.85
CA TYR A 60 6.61 9.29 -9.14
C TYR A 60 6.17 8.18 -10.11
N TYR A 61 6.92 7.08 -10.20
CA TYR A 61 6.58 5.94 -11.07
C TYR A 61 5.28 5.28 -10.62
N PHE A 62 5.04 5.20 -9.31
CA PHE A 62 3.77 4.72 -8.81
C PHE A 62 2.63 5.65 -9.29
N TYR A 63 2.79 6.96 -9.15
CA TYR A 63 1.78 7.93 -9.59
C TYR A 63 1.49 7.82 -11.10
N GLU A 64 2.52 7.75 -11.95
CA GLU A 64 2.37 7.52 -13.39
C GLU A 64 1.59 6.24 -13.71
N LEU A 65 1.82 5.16 -12.93
CA LEU A 65 1.14 3.88 -13.14
C LEU A 65 -0.37 3.95 -12.83
N ILE A 66 -0.78 4.87 -11.98
CA ILE A 66 -2.13 4.91 -11.41
C ILE A 66 -2.91 6.18 -11.75
N GLU A 67 -2.28 7.14 -12.43
CA GLU A 67 -2.85 8.45 -12.75
C GLU A 67 -4.19 8.33 -13.50
N GLU A 68 -4.25 7.42 -14.48
CA GLU A 68 -5.47 7.17 -15.27
C GLU A 68 -6.64 6.63 -14.42
N MET A 69 -6.36 5.98 -13.30
CA MET A 69 -7.38 5.38 -12.43
C MET A 69 -8.01 6.36 -11.43
N LYS A 70 -7.46 7.59 -11.30
CA LYS A 70 -7.88 8.62 -10.32
C LYS A 70 -8.20 8.09 -8.91
N PRO A 71 -7.35 7.24 -8.30
CA PRO A 71 -7.66 6.65 -7.01
C PRO A 71 -7.52 7.67 -5.86
N ASP A 72 -8.28 7.49 -4.77
CA ASP A 72 -8.08 8.24 -3.52
C ASP A 72 -6.85 7.67 -2.78
N VAL A 73 -5.66 8.03 -3.28
CA VAL A 73 -4.36 7.56 -2.77
C VAL A 73 -3.73 8.59 -1.85
N LEU A 74 -3.45 8.16 -0.64
CA LEU A 74 -2.70 8.91 0.35
C LEU A 74 -1.23 8.46 0.31
N LEU A 75 -0.32 9.35 -0.10
CA LEU A 75 1.11 9.09 0.03
C LEU A 75 1.50 9.17 1.51
N ALA A 76 1.90 8.04 2.11
CA ALA A 76 2.32 8.00 3.50
C ALA A 76 3.77 8.50 3.61
N HIS A 77 4.00 9.50 4.47
CA HIS A 77 5.34 10.04 4.69
C HIS A 77 6.23 8.97 5.38
N PRO A 78 7.34 8.52 4.76
CA PRO A 78 8.14 7.36 5.23
C PRO A 78 8.62 7.45 6.68
N LEU A 79 8.83 8.67 7.19
CA LEU A 79 9.28 8.92 8.56
C LEU A 79 8.25 8.55 9.64
N LYS A 80 6.94 8.60 9.36
CA LYS A 80 5.91 8.22 10.35
C LYS A 80 5.71 6.70 10.42
N THR A 81 5.90 5.99 9.31
CA THR A 81 5.82 4.53 9.25
C THR A 81 7.03 3.88 9.94
N ARG A 82 8.24 4.41 9.70
CA ARG A 82 9.50 3.88 10.25
C ARG A 82 9.60 3.94 11.77
N ALA A 83 8.94 4.89 12.44
CA ALA A 83 8.97 5.02 13.90
C ALA A 83 8.34 3.83 14.65
N ILE A 84 7.50 3.03 13.98
CA ILE A 84 6.80 1.88 14.57
C ILE A 84 7.49 0.56 14.18
N ALA A 85 8.14 0.50 13.01
CA ALA A 85 8.80 -0.70 12.50
C ALA A 85 10.20 -0.95 13.08
N SER A 86 10.89 0.07 13.62
CA SER A 86 12.30 -0.04 14.05
C SER A 86 12.55 -0.97 15.25
N ALA A 87 11.51 -1.46 15.92
CA ALA A 87 11.62 -2.41 17.04
C ALA A 87 11.36 -3.88 16.65
N ARG A 88 11.01 -4.18 15.39
CA ARG A 88 10.66 -5.53 14.92
C ARG A 88 11.45 -5.94 13.68
N ILE A 89 11.49 -7.24 13.40
CA ILE A 89 12.04 -7.79 12.14
C ILE A 89 11.36 -7.08 10.97
N LYS A 90 12.15 -6.37 10.16
CA LYS A 90 11.65 -5.63 9.00
C LYS A 90 11.44 -6.57 7.81
N THR A 91 10.23 -6.63 7.27
CA THR A 91 9.90 -7.36 6.04
C THR A 91 8.81 -6.61 5.28
N ASP A 92 8.80 -6.70 3.95
CA ASP A 92 7.80 -6.04 3.10
C ASP A 92 6.34 -6.35 3.54
N LYS A 93 6.12 -7.58 4.04
CA LYS A 93 4.83 -8.02 4.59
C LYS A 93 4.43 -7.25 5.85
N ILE A 94 5.38 -7.07 6.78
CA ILE A 94 5.14 -6.35 8.04
C ILE A 94 4.98 -4.85 7.77
N ASP A 95 5.79 -4.30 6.86
CA ASP A 95 5.75 -2.89 6.50
C ASP A 95 4.40 -2.53 5.86
N SER A 96 3.97 -3.27 4.82
CA SER A 96 2.67 -3.07 4.17
C SER A 96 1.48 -3.21 5.13
N ALA A 97 1.51 -4.16 6.07
CA ALA A 97 0.49 -4.30 7.10
C ALA A 97 0.47 -3.13 8.09
N THR A 98 1.66 -2.62 8.46
CA THR A 98 1.79 -1.46 9.34
C THR A 98 1.22 -0.21 8.67
N ILE A 99 1.51 0.00 7.39
CA ILE A 99 0.97 1.11 6.59
C ILE A 99 -0.56 1.06 6.57
N ALA A 100 -1.13 -0.11 6.29
CA ALA A 100 -2.58 -0.30 6.28
C ALA A 100 -3.21 -0.01 7.67
N HIS A 101 -2.55 -0.47 8.75
CA HIS A 101 -3.00 -0.20 10.12
C HIS A 101 -2.97 1.29 10.48
N LEU A 102 -1.97 2.04 10.02
CA LEU A 102 -1.88 3.49 10.23
C LEU A 102 -2.91 4.26 9.41
N LEU A 103 -3.30 3.75 8.24
CA LEU A 103 -4.29 4.39 7.39
C LEU A 103 -5.71 4.30 7.96
N ARG A 104 -6.01 3.25 8.72
CA ARG A 104 -7.33 3.05 9.34
C ARG A 104 -7.53 3.81 10.65
N THR A 105 -6.48 4.38 11.25
CA THR A 105 -6.58 5.24 12.44
C THR A 105 -6.84 6.68 12.05
#